data_AF-A0A9R1RHB2-F1
#
_entry.id   AF-A0A9R1RHB2-F1
#
_cell.length_a   1.000
_cell.length_b   1.000
_cell.length_c   1.000
_cell.angle_alpha   90.00
_cell.angle_beta   90.00
_cell.angle_gamma   90.00
#
_symmetry.space_group_name_H-M   'P 1'
#
loop_
_entity.id
_entity.type
_entity.pdbx_description
1 polymer ?
#
loop_
_entity_poly.entity_id
_entity_poly.type
_entity_poly.pdbx_seq_one_letter_code
_entity_poly.pdbx_strand_id
1 'polypeptide(L)'
;MKKHDMVPEHSFFEALATCLIAITPKDHYKRLDEGSIVLKKSKTFSFCKEEYFQSIAVGPTSSTVPLYRECIHPKIPQLAVLGYSESLANLYTAEIRAKWLAHFIDGGFKLPSVKAMQSDILEWEKFMKRYSRVYFRRSCIGLLHIWYNDQLCQDMGCNPRRKNSILAELFEVYGPRDYVNLHPK
;
A
#
# COMPACT_ATOMS: atom_id res chain seq x y z
N MET A 1 0.65 -14.67 -23.83
CA MET A 1 0.46 -15.16 -22.44
C MET A 1 0.69 -16.66 -22.32
N LYS A 2 -0.13 -17.54 -22.92
CA LYS A 2 0.02 -19.01 -22.81
C LYS A 2 1.39 -19.55 -23.25
N LYS A 3 1.93 -19.04 -24.37
CA LYS A 3 3.28 -19.37 -24.86
C LYS A 3 4.40 -19.05 -23.85
N HIS A 4 4.18 -18.08 -22.96
CA HIS A 4 5.17 -17.60 -21.99
C HIS A 4 4.85 -18.00 -20.55
N ASP A 5 3.91 -18.93 -20.36
CA ASP A 5 3.50 -19.38 -19.02
C ASP A 5 3.04 -18.25 -18.08
N MET A 6 2.39 -17.23 -18.64
CA MET A 6 1.87 -16.07 -17.88
C MET A 6 0.34 -16.02 -17.89
N VAL A 7 -0.31 -17.18 -17.92
CA VAL A 7 -1.76 -17.26 -17.71
C VAL A 7 -2.01 -17.28 -16.20
N PRO A 8 -2.75 -16.32 -15.63
CA PRO A 8 -2.99 -16.30 -14.20
C PRO A 8 -3.75 -17.56 -13.73
N GLU A 9 -3.28 -18.16 -12.64
CA GLU A 9 -4.01 -19.25 -11.95
C GLU A 9 -5.12 -18.72 -11.02
N HIS A 10 -5.12 -17.41 -10.75
CA HIS A 10 -6.09 -16.74 -9.88
C HIS A 10 -7.26 -16.15 -10.66
N SER A 11 -8.38 -15.92 -9.97
CA SER A 11 -9.57 -15.28 -10.56
C SER A 11 -9.36 -13.79 -10.83
N PHE A 12 -10.16 -13.22 -11.74
CA PHE A 12 -10.14 -11.77 -12.00
C PHE A 12 -10.41 -10.93 -10.74
N PHE A 13 -11.31 -11.40 -9.86
CA PHE A 13 -11.58 -10.73 -8.59
C PHE A 13 -10.35 -10.72 -7.67
N GLU A 14 -9.66 -11.87 -7.55
CA GLU A 14 -8.40 -11.93 -6.80
C GLU A 14 -7.36 -11.00 -7.42
N ALA A 15 -7.25 -10.94 -8.75
CA ALA A 15 -6.33 -10.03 -9.43
C ALA A 15 -6.60 -8.56 -9.10
N LEU A 16 -7.88 -8.15 -9.09
CA LEU A 16 -8.30 -6.80 -8.71
C LEU A 16 -8.00 -6.50 -7.23
N ALA A 17 -8.38 -7.43 -6.34
CA ALA A 17 -8.24 -7.26 -4.90
C ALA A 17 -6.77 -7.19 -4.43
N THR A 18 -5.86 -7.76 -5.23
CA THR A 18 -4.43 -7.89 -4.91
C THR A 18 -3.52 -7.03 -5.78
N CYS A 19 -4.10 -6.15 -6.61
CA CYS A 19 -3.34 -5.29 -7.52
C CYS A 19 -2.44 -6.07 -8.51
N LEU A 20 -2.77 -7.33 -8.85
CA LEU A 20 -1.98 -8.17 -9.78
C LEU A 20 -2.25 -7.89 -11.26
N ILE A 21 -3.18 -6.98 -11.56
CA ILE A 21 -3.47 -6.59 -12.94
C ILE A 21 -2.35 -5.69 -13.45
N ALA A 22 -1.64 -6.17 -14.47
CA ALA A 22 -0.62 -5.41 -15.16
C ALA A 22 -1.15 -4.87 -16.49
N ILE A 23 -0.96 -3.57 -16.72
CA ILE A 23 -1.13 -2.96 -18.05
C ILE A 23 0.23 -2.99 -18.74
N THR A 24 0.31 -3.70 -19.87
CA THR A 24 1.55 -3.79 -20.65
C THR A 24 1.45 -2.93 -21.90
N PRO A 25 2.57 -2.36 -22.40
CA PRO A 25 2.58 -1.63 -23.66
C PRO A 25 2.09 -2.50 -24.82
N LYS A 26 1.57 -1.86 -25.88
CA LYS A 26 1.23 -2.56 -27.11
C LYS A 26 2.43 -3.39 -27.61
N ASP A 27 2.16 -4.60 -28.07
CA ASP A 27 3.15 -5.53 -28.59
C ASP A 27 4.24 -5.96 -27.56
N HIS A 28 3.98 -5.86 -26.25
CA HIS A 28 4.93 -6.24 -25.19
C HIS A 28 5.57 -7.62 -25.41
N TYR A 29 4.76 -8.65 -25.68
CA TYR A 29 5.28 -10.01 -25.91
C TYR A 29 6.08 -10.15 -27.21
N LYS A 30 5.69 -9.42 -28.27
CA LYS A 30 6.45 -9.40 -29.52
C LYS A 30 7.83 -8.79 -29.30
N ARG A 31 7.89 -7.67 -28.59
CA ARG A 31 9.16 -7.00 -28.22
C ARG A 31 10.02 -7.86 -27.28
N LEU A 32 9.39 -8.67 -26.43
CA LEU A 32 10.08 -9.67 -25.60
C LEU A 32 10.71 -10.76 -26.48
N ASP A 33 9.95 -11.34 -27.40
CA ASP A 33 10.42 -12.36 -28.35
C ASP A 33 11.55 -11.84 -29.26
N GLU A 34 11.48 -10.57 -29.66
CA GLU A 34 12.51 -9.90 -30.49
C GLU A 34 13.76 -9.49 -29.69
N GLY A 35 13.82 -9.71 -28.37
CA GLY A 35 14.94 -9.29 -27.52
C GLY A 35 15.06 -7.76 -27.37
N SER A 36 14.02 -7.00 -27.70
CA SER A 36 14.00 -5.53 -27.64
C SER A 36 13.82 -4.98 -26.21
N ILE A 37 13.54 -5.85 -25.24
CA ILE A 37 13.44 -5.50 -23.81
C ILE A 37 14.76 -5.82 -23.13
N VAL A 38 15.58 -4.79 -22.86
CA VAL A 38 16.88 -4.94 -22.20
C VAL A 38 16.76 -4.61 -20.71
N LEU A 39 16.85 -5.62 -19.85
CA LEU A 39 16.91 -5.44 -18.40
C LEU A 39 18.32 -4.98 -18.01
N LYS A 40 18.43 -3.76 -17.46
CA LYS A 40 19.70 -3.24 -16.93
C LYS A 40 19.65 -3.24 -15.41
N LYS A 41 20.70 -3.79 -14.78
CA LYS A 41 20.90 -3.60 -13.34
C LYS A 41 21.23 -2.13 -13.09
N SER A 42 20.59 -1.55 -12.08
CA SER A 42 20.95 -0.23 -11.61
C SER A 42 22.36 -0.25 -11.01
N LYS A 43 23.12 0.81 -11.25
CA LYS A 43 24.42 1.03 -10.60
C LYS A 43 24.29 1.80 -9.28
N THR A 44 23.15 2.44 -9.04
CA THR A 44 22.95 3.39 -7.94
C THR A 44 22.16 2.82 -6.76
N PHE A 45 21.44 1.73 -6.95
CA PHE A 45 20.72 1.04 -5.86
C PHE A 45 20.91 -0.47 -5.95
N SER A 46 21.00 -1.10 -4.79
CA SER A 46 21.12 -2.55 -4.62
C SER A 46 20.16 -3.03 -3.54
N PHE A 47 19.79 -4.31 -3.59
CA PHE A 47 18.99 -4.92 -2.53
C PHE A 47 19.81 -5.09 -1.24
N CYS A 48 19.21 -4.78 -0.09
CA CYS A 48 19.77 -5.08 1.21
C CYS A 48 19.84 -6.61 1.38
N LYS A 49 21.02 -7.16 1.65
CA LYS A 49 21.25 -8.61 1.81
C LYS A 49 21.32 -9.06 3.27
N GLU A 50 21.19 -8.13 4.21
CA GLU A 50 21.32 -8.41 5.64
C GLU A 50 20.09 -9.20 6.14
N GLU A 51 20.28 -10.49 6.38
CA GLU A 51 19.19 -11.40 6.78
C GLU A 51 18.54 -10.97 8.10
N TYR A 52 19.34 -10.48 9.05
CA TYR A 52 18.84 -9.99 10.33
C TYR A 52 17.86 -8.84 10.15
N PHE A 53 18.24 -7.82 9.37
CA PHE A 53 17.39 -6.67 9.10
C PHE A 53 16.12 -7.08 8.33
N GLN A 54 16.25 -7.96 7.34
CA GLN A 54 15.09 -8.50 6.61
C GLN A 54 14.14 -9.25 7.54
N SER A 55 14.66 -10.07 8.44
CA SER A 55 13.85 -10.87 9.37
C SER A 55 13.02 -9.99 10.31
N ILE A 56 13.58 -8.86 10.74
CA ILE A 56 12.90 -7.93 11.65
C ILE A 56 11.95 -7.02 10.91
N ALA A 57 12.39 -6.40 9.81
CA ALA A 57 11.58 -5.42 9.08
C ALA A 57 10.43 -6.08 8.32
N VAL A 58 10.64 -7.28 7.78
CA VAL A 58 9.70 -7.96 6.86
C VAL A 58 8.93 -9.08 7.57
N GLY A 59 9.47 -9.65 8.66
CA GLY A 59 8.82 -10.75 9.37
C GLY A 59 8.76 -12.06 8.58
N PRO A 60 8.18 -13.14 9.16
CA PRO A 60 8.12 -14.46 8.53
C PRO A 60 7.22 -14.44 7.30
N THR A 61 7.50 -15.29 6.30
CA THR A 61 6.75 -15.37 5.03
C THR A 61 5.28 -15.78 5.18
N SER A 62 4.91 -16.35 6.33
CA SER A 62 3.55 -16.79 6.67
C SER A 62 2.62 -15.68 7.19
N SER A 63 3.13 -14.48 7.44
CA SER A 63 2.37 -13.31 7.91
C SER A 63 2.44 -12.14 6.93
N THR A 64 1.58 -11.14 7.12
CA THR A 64 1.81 -9.85 6.45
C THR A 64 3.08 -9.20 7.02
N VAL A 65 3.60 -8.21 6.30
CA VAL A 65 4.71 -7.39 6.81
C VAL A 65 4.16 -6.50 7.93
N PRO A 66 4.79 -6.46 9.11
CA PRO A 66 4.21 -5.85 10.30
C PRO A 66 4.38 -4.32 10.32
N LEU A 67 3.68 -3.63 9.42
CA LEU A 67 3.68 -2.17 9.32
C LEU A 67 2.34 -1.59 9.76
N TYR A 68 2.36 -0.78 10.83
CA TYR A 68 1.21 0.02 11.22
C TYR A 68 0.94 1.07 10.14
N ARG A 69 -0.34 1.18 9.74
CA ARG A 69 -0.78 1.98 8.58
C ARG A 69 0.01 1.65 7.32
N GLU A 70 0.56 0.45 7.17
CA GLU A 70 1.43 0.07 6.05
C GLU A 70 2.66 0.99 5.88
N CYS A 71 3.07 1.71 6.95
CA CYS A 71 4.15 2.68 6.93
C CYS A 71 5.21 2.48 8.02
N ILE A 72 4.82 2.26 9.28
CA ILE A 72 5.77 2.28 10.42
C ILE A 72 5.83 0.93 11.11
N HIS A 73 7.05 0.46 11.39
CA HIS A 73 7.24 -0.76 12.16
C HIS A 73 7.02 -0.49 13.67
N PRO A 74 6.15 -1.23 14.38
CA PRO A 74 5.81 -0.94 15.78
C PRO A 74 6.99 -0.91 16.75
N LYS A 75 8.04 -1.70 16.48
CA LYS A 75 9.25 -1.79 17.32
C LYS A 75 10.40 -0.91 16.84
N ILE A 76 10.28 -0.29 15.67
CA ILE A 76 11.33 0.57 15.07
C ILE A 76 10.65 1.84 14.52
N PRO A 77 10.07 2.69 15.40
CA PRO A 77 9.31 3.85 14.95
C PRO A 77 10.18 4.92 14.26
N GLN A 78 11.52 4.82 14.36
CA GLN A 78 12.47 5.68 13.63
C GLN A 78 12.63 5.29 12.16
N LEU A 79 12.02 4.20 11.72
CA LEU A 79 12.01 3.75 10.33
C LEU A 79 10.58 3.81 9.77
N ALA A 80 10.42 4.55 8.68
CA ALA A 80 9.19 4.60 7.90
C ALA A 80 9.44 4.04 6.49
N VAL A 81 8.48 3.25 6.00
CA VAL A 81 8.47 2.66 4.68
C VAL A 81 7.30 3.25 3.91
N LEU A 82 7.59 3.99 2.83
CA LEU A 82 6.57 4.51 1.93
C LEU A 82 6.54 3.68 0.65
N GLY A 83 5.34 3.24 0.26
CA GLY A 83 5.13 2.47 -0.97
C GLY A 83 5.21 0.96 -0.83
N TYR A 84 5.17 0.42 0.40
CA TYR A 84 5.05 -1.03 0.60
C TYR A 84 3.73 -1.59 0.07
N SER A 85 2.62 -0.91 0.36
CA SER A 85 1.30 -1.32 -0.11
C SER A 85 0.89 -0.61 -1.40
N GLU A 86 0.31 -1.40 -2.29
CA GLU A 86 -0.06 -1.04 -3.65
C GLU A 86 -1.55 -0.65 -3.78
N SER A 87 -1.83 0.02 -4.89
CA SER A 87 -3.14 0.53 -5.30
C SER A 87 -3.16 0.77 -6.81
N LEU A 88 -4.34 0.66 -7.42
CA LEU A 88 -4.60 1.16 -8.78
C LEU A 88 -4.39 2.68 -8.93
N ALA A 89 -4.38 3.42 -7.84
CA ALA A 89 -4.21 4.87 -7.78
C ALA A 89 -3.21 5.26 -6.68
N ASN A 90 -2.02 4.65 -6.74
CA ASN A 90 -0.93 4.83 -5.79
C ASN A 90 -0.50 6.28 -5.53
N LEU A 91 -0.57 7.14 -6.55
CA LEU A 91 0.01 8.49 -6.47
C LEU A 91 -0.60 9.32 -5.34
N TYR A 92 -1.93 9.37 -5.26
CA TYR A 92 -2.58 10.21 -4.25
C TYR A 92 -2.48 9.60 -2.87
N THR A 93 -2.58 8.26 -2.71
CA THR A 93 -2.37 7.66 -1.38
C THR A 93 -0.92 7.80 -0.92
N ALA A 94 0.07 7.75 -1.82
CA ALA A 94 1.46 8.07 -1.48
C ALA A 94 1.61 9.51 -0.99
N GLU A 95 0.91 10.48 -1.60
CA GLU A 95 0.86 11.86 -1.13
C GLU A 95 0.27 11.97 0.28
N ILE A 96 -0.87 11.32 0.55
CA ILE A 96 -1.50 11.34 1.89
C ILE A 96 -0.60 10.68 2.93
N ARG A 97 0.06 9.57 2.61
CA ARG A 97 1.04 8.93 3.51
C ARG A 97 2.23 9.83 3.79
N ALA A 98 2.73 10.53 2.78
CA ALA A 98 3.83 11.47 2.96
C ALA A 98 3.42 12.64 3.87
N LYS A 99 2.20 13.18 3.71
CA LYS A 99 1.63 14.20 4.61
C LYS A 99 1.48 13.68 6.04
N TRP A 100 0.92 12.48 6.21
CA TRP A 100 0.78 11.81 7.51
C TRP A 100 2.13 11.60 8.19
N LEU A 101 3.13 11.11 7.45
CA LEU A 101 4.47 10.88 7.98
C LEU A 101 5.17 12.19 8.34
N ALA A 102 5.07 13.21 7.49
CA ALA A 102 5.66 14.52 7.76
C ALA A 102 5.07 15.14 9.03
N HIS A 103 3.75 15.08 9.19
CA HIS A 103 3.09 15.57 10.40
C HIS A 103 3.43 14.76 11.65
N PHE A 104 3.63 13.45 11.53
CA PHE A 104 4.15 12.61 12.62
C PHE A 104 5.57 13.05 13.05
N ILE A 105 6.47 13.24 12.08
CA ILE A 105 7.87 13.63 12.34
C ILE A 105 7.93 15.03 12.98
N ASP A 106 7.03 15.92 12.58
CA ASP A 106 6.87 17.26 13.18
C ASP A 106 6.26 17.22 14.61
N GLY A 107 5.86 16.04 15.08
CA GLY A 107 5.28 15.84 16.41
C GLY A 107 3.79 16.22 16.52
N GLY A 108 3.11 16.40 15.38
CA GLY A 108 1.70 16.78 15.32
C GLY A 108 0.74 15.75 15.91
N PHE A 109 1.14 14.47 15.90
CA PHE A 109 0.46 13.43 16.66
C PHE A 109 1.44 12.38 17.18
N LYS A 110 0.99 11.56 18.12
CA LYS A 110 1.76 10.44 18.67
C LYS A 110 1.18 9.12 18.16
N LEU A 111 2.06 8.20 17.80
CA LEU A 111 1.66 6.83 17.51
C LEU A 111 1.00 6.18 18.74
N PRO A 112 0.04 5.28 18.54
CA PRO A 112 -0.53 4.53 19.64
C PRO A 112 0.51 3.57 20.24
N SER A 113 0.17 2.93 21.36
CA SER A 113 1.07 1.97 22.00
C SER A 113 1.46 0.83 21.04
N VAL A 114 2.65 0.24 21.23
CA VAL A 114 3.13 -0.90 20.44
C VAL A 114 2.10 -2.03 20.39
N LYS A 115 1.45 -2.32 21.52
CA LYS A 115 0.39 -3.34 21.60
C LYS A 115 -0.82 -3.00 20.73
N ALA A 116 -1.23 -1.73 20.69
CA ALA A 116 -2.34 -1.29 19.85
C ALA A 116 -1.99 -1.37 18.36
N MET A 117 -0.79 -0.91 17.97
CA MET A 117 -0.30 -1.06 16.59
C MET A 117 -0.25 -2.53 16.15
N GLN A 118 0.22 -3.43 17.02
CA GLN A 118 0.25 -4.86 16.74
C GLN A 118 -1.15 -5.46 16.60
N SER A 119 -2.13 -5.00 17.39
CA SER A 119 -3.52 -5.45 17.26
C SER A 119 -4.13 -5.03 15.92
N ASP A 120 -3.88 -3.79 15.49
CA ASP A 120 -4.32 -3.26 14.18
C ASP A 120 -3.69 -4.08 13.02
N ILE A 121 -2.39 -4.36 13.10
CA ILE A 121 -1.69 -5.21 12.12
C ILE A 121 -2.30 -6.62 12.06
N LEU A 122 -2.66 -7.22 13.20
CA LEU A 122 -3.27 -8.55 13.23
C LEU A 122 -4.67 -8.56 12.63
N GLU A 123 -5.45 -7.49 12.81
CA GLU A 123 -6.74 -7.32 12.15
C GLU A 123 -6.57 -7.16 10.64
N TRP A 124 -5.61 -6.34 10.22
CA TRP A 124 -5.23 -6.18 8.82
C TRP A 124 -4.78 -7.51 8.19
N GLU A 125 -3.96 -8.31 8.90
CA GLU A 125 -3.53 -9.62 8.44
C GLU A 125 -4.73 -10.56 8.19
N LYS A 126 -5.70 -10.59 9.10
CA LYS A 126 -6.92 -11.40 8.93
C LYS A 126 -7.70 -10.96 7.70
N PHE A 127 -7.85 -9.65 7.50
CA PHE A 127 -8.48 -9.09 6.30
C PHE A 127 -7.74 -9.52 5.04
N MET A 128 -6.43 -9.31 4.98
CA MET A 128 -5.61 -9.63 3.82
C MET A 128 -5.64 -11.13 3.50
N LYS A 129 -5.52 -12.01 4.50
CA LYS A 129 -5.63 -13.46 4.30
C LYS A 129 -7.00 -13.88 3.76
N ARG A 130 -8.07 -13.22 4.19
CA ARG A 130 -9.44 -13.51 3.74
C ARG A 130 -9.67 -13.13 2.27
N TYR A 131 -9.21 -11.95 1.86
CA TYR A 131 -9.55 -11.38 0.55
C TYR A 131 -8.45 -11.53 -0.51
N SER A 132 -7.19 -11.56 -0.10
CA SER A 132 -6.03 -11.69 -1.00
C SER A 132 -5.45 -13.11 -1.06
N ARG A 133 -5.89 -14.01 -0.16
CA ARG A 133 -5.48 -15.43 -0.10
C ARG A 133 -3.96 -15.57 -0.23
N VAL A 134 -3.46 -16.38 -1.17
CA VAL A 134 -2.02 -16.65 -1.35
C VAL A 134 -1.17 -15.39 -1.57
N TYR A 135 -1.79 -14.27 -1.97
CA TYR A 135 -1.13 -12.99 -2.20
C TYR A 135 -1.24 -12.03 -1.00
N PHE A 136 -1.70 -12.48 0.18
CA PHE A 136 -1.90 -11.64 1.37
C PHE A 136 -0.69 -10.77 1.72
N ARG A 137 0.53 -11.25 1.40
CA ARG A 137 1.76 -10.53 1.69
C ARG A 137 1.96 -9.32 0.78
N ARG A 138 1.50 -9.37 -0.48
CA ARG A 138 1.42 -8.17 -1.34
C ARG A 138 0.23 -7.35 -0.87
N SER A 139 0.49 -6.50 0.12
CA SER A 139 -0.53 -5.63 0.68
C SER A 139 -1.06 -4.70 -0.41
N CYS A 140 -2.34 -4.86 -0.77
CA CYS A 140 -3.03 -4.01 -1.73
C CYS A 140 -4.21 -3.37 -1.01
N ILE A 141 -4.24 -2.05 -1.00
CA ILE A 141 -5.33 -1.25 -0.42
C ILE A 141 -6.34 -0.80 -1.49
N GLY A 142 -6.22 -1.31 -2.73
CA GLY A 142 -7.00 -0.90 -3.91
C GLY A 142 -8.51 -0.85 -3.71
N LEU A 143 -9.08 -1.78 -2.94
CA LEU A 143 -10.53 -1.81 -2.63
C LEU A 143 -10.92 -1.03 -1.37
N LEU A 144 -9.95 -0.55 -0.59
CA LEU A 144 -10.13 0.09 0.71
C LEU A 144 -9.55 1.50 0.78
N HIS A 145 -9.31 2.16 -0.36
CA HIS A 145 -8.67 3.47 -0.41
C HIS A 145 -9.30 4.52 0.48
N ILE A 146 -10.63 4.61 0.44
CA ILE A 146 -11.40 5.60 1.19
C ILE A 146 -11.16 5.36 2.69
N TRP A 147 -11.47 4.15 3.14
CA TRP A 147 -11.28 3.74 4.54
C TRP A 147 -9.84 3.93 5.01
N TYR A 148 -8.85 3.54 4.22
CA TYR A 148 -7.43 3.66 4.58
C TYR A 148 -7.02 5.12 4.71
N ASN A 149 -7.39 5.98 3.75
CA ASN A 149 -7.08 7.40 3.83
C ASN A 149 -7.83 8.10 4.97
N ASP A 150 -9.04 7.64 5.29
CA ASP A 150 -9.82 8.15 6.42
C ASP A 150 -9.10 7.88 7.75
N GLN A 151 -8.46 6.72 7.90
CA GLN A 151 -7.63 6.44 9.08
C GLN A 151 -6.45 7.41 9.19
N LEU A 152 -5.74 7.66 8.08
CA LEU A 152 -4.64 8.63 8.07
C LEU A 152 -5.14 10.04 8.41
N CYS A 153 -6.33 10.42 7.90
CA CYS A 153 -6.95 11.69 8.24
C CYS A 153 -7.26 11.79 9.73
N GLN A 154 -7.85 10.73 10.32
CA GLN A 154 -8.16 10.68 11.75
C GLN A 154 -6.90 10.81 12.61
N ASP A 155 -5.84 10.10 12.26
CA ASP A 155 -4.55 10.16 12.97
C ASP A 155 -3.98 11.60 12.95
N MET A 156 -4.13 12.33 11.84
CA MET A 156 -3.73 13.74 11.69
C MET A 156 -4.74 14.76 12.29
N GLY A 157 -5.81 14.31 12.96
CA GLY A 157 -6.87 15.19 13.49
C GLY A 157 -7.75 15.85 12.42
N CYS A 158 -7.66 15.39 11.17
CA CYS A 158 -8.45 15.87 10.04
C CYS A 158 -9.83 15.19 10.00
N ASN A 159 -10.83 15.89 9.46
CA ASN A 159 -12.12 15.26 9.16
C ASN A 159 -11.94 14.24 8.01
N PRO A 160 -12.26 12.95 8.21
CA PRO A 160 -12.19 11.94 7.15
C PRO A 160 -13.27 12.16 6.07
N ARG A 161 -14.42 12.72 6.43
CA ARG A 161 -15.46 13.08 5.44
C ARG A 161 -15.02 14.31 4.66
N ARG A 162 -14.88 14.17 3.34
CA ARG A 162 -14.30 15.20 2.47
C ARG A 162 -15.33 15.89 1.57
N LYS A 163 -16.55 15.37 1.50
CA LYS A 163 -17.65 15.94 0.73
C LYS A 163 -18.51 16.84 1.60
N ASN A 164 -19.16 17.80 0.96
CA ASN A 164 -19.94 18.84 1.65
C ASN A 164 -21.34 18.39 2.09
N SER A 165 -21.81 17.21 1.69
CA SER A 165 -23.14 16.70 2.03
C SER A 165 -23.16 15.19 2.23
N ILE A 166 -24.15 14.70 2.98
CA ILE A 166 -24.35 13.26 3.24
C ILE A 166 -24.62 12.50 1.94
N LEU A 167 -25.38 13.07 1.00
CA LEU A 167 -25.64 12.43 -0.29
C LEU A 167 -24.35 12.35 -1.13
N ALA A 168 -23.54 13.41 -1.14
CA ALA A 168 -22.25 13.37 -1.81
C ALA A 168 -21.31 12.34 -1.18
N GLU A 169 -21.28 12.23 0.14
CA GLU A 169 -20.50 11.20 0.85
C GLU A 169 -20.90 9.77 0.48
N LEU A 170 -22.18 9.51 0.21
CA LEU A 170 -22.68 8.18 -0.10
C LEU A 170 -22.55 7.80 -1.59
N PHE A 171 -22.70 8.78 -2.49
CA PHE A 171 -22.88 8.51 -3.91
C PHE A 171 -21.76 9.06 -4.80
N GLU A 172 -21.00 10.06 -4.36
CA GLU A 172 -19.88 10.57 -5.15
C GLU A 172 -18.62 9.74 -4.97
N VAL A 173 -17.85 9.63 -6.06
CA VAL A 173 -16.54 8.97 -6.02
C VAL A 173 -15.55 9.89 -5.29
N TYR A 174 -14.81 9.28 -4.38
CA TYR A 174 -13.65 9.89 -3.74
C TYR A 174 -12.48 9.93 -4.71
N GLY A 175 -11.81 11.07 -4.80
CA GLY A 175 -10.63 11.24 -5.63
C GLY A 175 -9.62 12.22 -5.05
N PRO A 176 -8.49 12.42 -5.76
CA PRO A 176 -7.40 13.29 -5.27
C PRO A 176 -7.85 14.73 -4.97
N ARG A 177 -8.85 15.24 -5.70
CA ARG A 177 -9.39 16.60 -5.52
C ARG A 177 -9.99 16.83 -4.12
N ASP A 178 -10.50 15.79 -3.50
CA ASP A 178 -11.13 15.86 -2.17
C ASP A 178 -10.10 16.10 -1.04
N TYR A 179 -8.81 15.94 -1.34
CA TYR A 179 -7.70 16.06 -0.40
C TYR A 179 -6.74 17.24 -0.67
N VAL A 180 -7.06 18.12 -1.62
CA VAL A 180 -6.18 19.26 -2.03
C VAL A 180 -5.84 20.17 -0.85
N ASN A 181 -6.84 20.48 -0.01
CA ASN A 181 -6.69 21.34 1.16
C ASN A 181 -6.56 20.55 2.46
N LEU A 182 -6.04 19.31 2.39
CA LEU A 182 -5.78 18.52 3.59
C LEU A 182 -4.55 19.09 4.30
N HIS A 183 -4.82 19.90 5.33
CA HIS A 183 -3.82 20.40 6.26
C HIS A 183 -4.04 19.72 7.62
N PRO A 184 -3.03 19.00 8.13
CA PRO A 184 -3.06 18.48 9.50
C PRO A 184 -3.33 19.58 10.52
N LYS A 185 -4.05 19.26 11.59
CA LYS A 185 -4.39 20.22 12.65
C LYS A 185 -3.33 20.32 13.73
#